data_AF-A0A917I301-F1
#
_entry.id   AF-A0A917I301-F1
#
_cell.length_a   1.000
_cell.length_b   1.000
_cell.length_c   1.000
_cell.angle_alpha   90.00
_cell.angle_beta   90.00
_cell.angle_gamma   90.00
#
_symmetry.space_group_name_H-M   'P 1'
#
loop_
_entity.id
_entity.type
_entity.pdbx_description
1 polymer ?
#
loop_
_entity_poly.entity_id
_entity_poly.type
_entity_poly.pdbx_seq_one_letter_code
_entity_poly.pdbx_strand_id
1 'polypeptide(L)'
;MIKFNMKFHTISFVAAFSAVALLGSCSRSGEPVGRNKLYLNATDTDSEAFTFLKTVHEKAVFETELAKYVASTSASSEAKTLAADVVKTYDAIIPELEELAATFHVVLPSPGMPAFVLPDQFLADSLASFDNAAYAGHVQHEQEAIRAQFERLSRNTISELRVYANEKLPAVKTLFAAAGGEEDHGAHH
;
A
#
# COMPACT_ATOMS: atom_id res chain seq x y z
N MET A 1 47.14 8.34 80.69
CA MET A 1 47.63 7.03 80.22
C MET A 1 46.79 6.63 79.02
N ILE A 2 47.35 6.77 77.81
CA ILE A 2 46.65 6.55 76.54
C ILE A 2 46.96 5.12 76.07
N LYS A 3 45.93 4.33 75.81
CA LYS A 3 45.97 3.13 74.94
C LYS A 3 44.63 2.98 74.24
N PHE A 4 44.51 3.59 73.06
CA PHE A 4 43.49 3.23 72.08
C PHE A 4 43.90 1.91 71.42
N ASN A 5 43.05 0.90 71.53
CA ASN A 5 43.25 -0.42 70.94
C ASN A 5 42.56 -0.45 69.58
N MET A 6 43.34 -0.39 68.50
CA MET A 6 42.85 -0.39 67.12
C MET A 6 43.01 -1.82 66.56
N LYS A 7 41.90 -2.56 66.42
CA LYS A 7 41.87 -3.81 65.67
C LYS A 7 41.59 -3.51 64.20
N PHE A 8 42.62 -3.66 63.37
CA PHE A 8 42.54 -3.67 61.92
C PHE A 8 41.89 -4.98 61.46
N HIS A 9 40.74 -4.88 60.79
CA HIS A 9 40.23 -5.96 59.95
C HIS A 9 40.41 -5.59 58.49
N THR A 10 41.28 -6.36 57.86
CA THR A 10 41.60 -6.42 56.44
C THR A 10 40.43 -7.00 55.66
N ILE A 11 39.75 -6.22 54.82
CA ILE A 11 39.13 -6.72 53.59
C ILE A 11 39.23 -5.62 52.52
N SER A 12 40.29 -5.69 51.73
CA SER A 12 40.35 -5.09 50.40
C SER A 12 39.56 -5.96 49.41
N PHE A 13 39.19 -5.35 48.28
CA PHE A 13 38.56 -5.93 47.08
C PHE A 13 37.03 -6.07 47.09
N VAL A 14 36.34 -4.94 46.87
CA VAL A 14 35.21 -4.93 45.93
C VAL A 14 35.56 -3.94 44.83
N ALA A 15 36.31 -4.45 43.86
CA ALA A 15 36.53 -3.81 42.59
C ALA A 15 35.18 -3.75 41.84
N ALA A 16 34.89 -2.56 41.32
CA ALA A 16 34.18 -2.31 40.07
C ALA A 16 33.22 -3.43 39.59
N PHE A 17 31.99 -3.44 40.12
CA PHE A 17 30.86 -3.82 39.27
C PHE A 17 30.51 -2.63 38.38
N SER A 18 31.35 -2.45 37.37
CA SER A 18 31.05 -1.64 36.21
C SER A 18 29.68 -2.07 35.67
N ALA A 19 28.85 -1.06 35.44
CA ALA A 19 27.59 -1.17 34.72
C ALA A 19 27.78 -1.96 33.41
N VAL A 20 27.42 -3.24 33.41
CA VAL A 20 27.23 -4.04 32.19
C VAL A 20 25.80 -4.58 32.22
N ALA A 21 24.85 -3.67 32.11
CA ALA A 21 23.45 -3.99 31.87
C ALA A 21 22.88 -3.17 30.69
N LEU A 22 23.72 -2.67 29.79
CA LEU A 22 23.29 -1.88 28.62
C LEU A 22 23.78 -2.43 27.26
N LEU A 23 24.13 -3.71 27.19
CA LEU A 23 24.35 -4.39 25.91
C LEU A 23 23.17 -5.28 25.48
N GLY A 24 21.96 -4.91 25.92
CA GLY A 24 20.69 -5.39 25.33
C GLY A 24 20.22 -4.44 24.24
N SER A 25 21.09 -4.12 23.28
CA SER A 25 20.63 -3.51 22.03
C SER A 25 19.81 -4.56 21.29
N CYS A 26 18.57 -4.20 20.96
CA CYS A 26 17.63 -4.91 20.09
C CYS A 26 16.64 -5.88 20.77
N SER A 27 15.37 -5.41 20.85
CA SER A 27 14.14 -5.90 21.52
C SER A 27 14.06 -5.58 23.00
N ARG A 28 13.38 -4.48 23.32
CA ARG A 28 12.84 -4.26 24.66
C ARG A 28 11.61 -5.15 24.85
N SER A 29 11.62 -5.93 25.93
CA SER A 29 10.43 -6.58 26.45
C SER A 29 9.35 -5.50 26.68
N GLY A 30 8.26 -5.55 25.92
CA GLY A 30 7.18 -4.55 25.95
C GLY A 30 6.92 -3.80 24.64
N GLU A 31 7.67 -4.05 23.57
CA GLU A 31 7.35 -3.52 22.24
C GLU A 31 6.10 -4.24 21.67
N PRO A 32 5.06 -3.51 21.22
CA PRO A 32 3.81 -4.09 20.72
C PRO A 32 3.97 -4.83 19.38
N VAL A 33 5.10 -4.62 18.69
CA VAL A 33 5.38 -5.17 17.37
C VAL A 33 6.80 -5.74 17.36
N GLY A 34 6.97 -6.93 16.76
CA GLY A 34 8.27 -7.61 16.69
C GLY A 34 9.31 -6.88 15.84
N ARG A 35 10.60 -7.04 16.17
CA ARG A 35 11.74 -6.46 15.45
C ARG A 35 11.76 -6.75 13.96
N ASN A 36 11.30 -7.92 13.54
CA ASN A 36 11.21 -8.30 12.13
C ASN A 36 10.32 -7.35 11.33
N LYS A 37 9.23 -6.88 11.93
CA LYS A 37 8.33 -5.90 11.30
C LYS A 37 8.95 -4.50 11.33
N LEU A 38 9.56 -4.13 12.46
CA LEU A 38 10.16 -2.80 12.65
C LEU A 38 11.41 -2.53 11.78
N TYR A 39 12.25 -3.54 11.56
CA TYR A 39 13.55 -3.36 10.91
C TYR A 39 13.72 -4.12 9.60
N LEU A 40 12.96 -5.18 9.38
CA LEU A 40 13.07 -6.03 8.19
C LEU A 40 11.85 -5.92 7.27
N ASN A 41 10.87 -5.06 7.61
CA ASN A 41 9.62 -4.89 6.88
C ASN A 41 8.89 -6.24 6.64
N ALA A 42 8.95 -7.15 7.61
CA ALA A 42 8.21 -8.40 7.54
C ALA A 42 6.70 -8.12 7.54
N THR A 43 5.97 -8.79 6.65
CA THR A 43 4.51 -8.64 6.49
C THR A 43 3.79 -9.89 6.97
N ASP A 44 2.51 -9.75 7.32
CA ASP A 44 1.64 -10.88 7.70
C ASP A 44 0.81 -11.37 6.50
N THR A 45 1.32 -11.18 5.28
CA THR A 45 0.68 -11.57 4.03
C THR A 45 1.43 -12.71 3.34
N ASP A 46 0.71 -13.49 2.52
CA ASP A 46 1.36 -14.27 1.48
C ASP A 46 1.79 -13.37 0.31
N SER A 47 2.53 -13.92 -0.66
CA SER A 47 3.03 -13.18 -1.81
C SER A 47 1.92 -12.58 -2.68
N GLU A 48 0.76 -13.23 -2.76
CA GLU A 48 -0.38 -12.76 -3.56
C GLU A 48 -1.01 -11.54 -2.88
N ALA A 49 -1.30 -11.63 -1.59
CA ALA A 49 -1.83 -10.54 -0.79
C ALA A 49 -0.89 -9.34 -0.73
N PHE A 50 0.42 -9.57 -0.60
CA PHE A 50 1.42 -8.52 -0.68
C PHE A 50 1.38 -7.80 -2.05
N THR A 51 1.37 -8.57 -3.14
CA THR A 51 1.36 -8.03 -4.50
C THR A 51 0.06 -7.26 -4.78
N PHE A 52 -1.08 -7.78 -4.30
CA PHE A 52 -2.38 -7.12 -4.40
C PHE A 52 -2.35 -5.75 -3.75
N LEU A 53 -2.00 -5.67 -2.46
CA LEU A 53 -2.04 -4.42 -1.69
C LEU A 53 -1.13 -3.35 -2.31
N LYS A 54 0.05 -3.76 -2.78
CA LYS A 54 1.01 -2.86 -3.45
C LYS A 54 0.50 -2.36 -4.80
N THR A 55 0.16 -3.30 -5.68
CA THR A 55 -0.17 -3.00 -7.08
C THR A 55 -1.48 -2.23 -7.19
N VAL A 56 -2.49 -2.64 -6.42
CA VAL A 56 -3.81 -2.00 -6.49
C VAL A 56 -3.77 -0.61 -5.87
N HIS A 57 -3.05 -0.41 -4.75
CA HIS A 57 -2.90 0.93 -4.16
C HIS A 57 -2.19 1.89 -5.10
N GLU A 58 -1.05 1.48 -5.65
CA GLU A 58 -0.28 2.29 -6.59
C GLU A 58 -1.11 2.71 -7.81
N LYS A 59 -1.79 1.76 -8.45
CA LYS A 59 -2.65 2.05 -9.61
C LYS A 59 -3.86 2.89 -9.23
N ALA A 60 -4.54 2.60 -8.12
CA ALA A 60 -5.71 3.36 -7.68
C ALA A 60 -5.36 4.83 -7.41
N VAL A 61 -4.25 5.10 -6.72
CA VAL A 61 -3.77 6.47 -6.46
C VAL A 61 -3.46 7.18 -7.77
N PHE A 62 -2.70 6.53 -8.66
CA PHE A 62 -2.34 7.12 -9.94
C PHE A 62 -3.57 7.42 -10.81
N GLU A 63 -4.48 6.46 -10.97
CA GLU A 63 -5.70 6.61 -11.77
C GLU A 63 -6.61 7.72 -11.22
N THR A 64 -6.69 7.84 -9.89
CA THR A 64 -7.46 8.90 -9.24
C THR A 64 -6.91 10.29 -9.57
N GLU A 65 -5.59 10.47 -9.52
CA GLU A 65 -4.95 11.75 -9.87
C GLU A 65 -5.06 12.06 -11.37
N LEU A 66 -4.91 11.05 -12.24
CA LEU A 66 -5.14 11.21 -13.67
C LEU A 66 -6.59 11.62 -13.96
N ALA A 67 -7.56 10.97 -13.33
CA ALA A 67 -8.98 11.28 -13.51
C ALA A 67 -9.33 12.71 -13.03
N LYS A 68 -8.75 13.15 -11.91
CA LYS A 68 -8.87 14.56 -11.45
C LYS A 68 -8.29 15.54 -12.47
N TYR A 69 -7.15 15.21 -13.09
CA TYR A 69 -6.60 16.00 -14.18
C TYR A 69 -7.58 16.07 -15.36
N VAL A 70 -8.09 14.93 -15.84
CA VAL A 70 -9.03 14.86 -16.99
C VAL A 70 -10.26 15.74 -16.77
N ALA A 71 -10.80 15.80 -15.55
CA ALA A 71 -11.94 16.67 -15.21
C ALA A 71 -11.66 18.16 -15.52
N SER A 72 -10.41 18.60 -15.40
CA SER A 72 -9.97 19.98 -15.67
C SER A 72 -9.64 20.28 -17.14
N THR A 73 -9.62 19.27 -18.00
CA THR A 73 -9.25 19.42 -19.42
C THR A 73 -10.45 19.75 -20.34
N SER A 74 -10.17 19.84 -21.64
CA SER A 74 -11.17 19.92 -22.72
C SER A 74 -11.79 18.56 -23.11
N ALA A 75 -11.58 17.51 -22.30
CA ALA A 75 -12.18 16.19 -22.50
C ALA A 75 -13.71 16.24 -22.70
N SER A 76 -14.24 15.24 -23.41
CA SER A 76 -15.66 15.09 -23.69
C SER A 76 -16.47 14.82 -22.42
N SER A 77 -17.80 14.96 -22.51
CA SER A 77 -18.71 14.60 -21.42
C SER A 77 -18.51 13.16 -20.96
N GLU A 78 -18.35 12.23 -21.90
CA GLU A 78 -18.20 10.80 -21.65
C GLU A 78 -16.89 10.51 -20.92
N ALA A 79 -15.78 11.10 -21.37
CA ALA A 79 -14.48 10.96 -20.71
C ALA A 79 -14.50 11.55 -19.30
N LYS A 80 -15.19 12.68 -19.07
CA LYS A 80 -15.35 13.27 -17.74
C LYS A 80 -16.26 12.44 -16.84
N THR A 81 -17.28 11.79 -17.38
CA THR A 81 -18.11 10.84 -16.62
C THR A 81 -17.28 9.62 -16.21
N LEU A 82 -16.52 9.03 -17.13
CA LEU A 82 -15.62 7.92 -16.81
C LEU A 82 -14.60 8.32 -15.73
N ALA A 83 -13.99 9.50 -15.84
CA ALA A 83 -13.08 10.03 -14.83
C ALA A 83 -13.77 10.20 -13.46
N ALA A 84 -15.01 10.71 -13.43
CA ALA A 84 -15.76 10.83 -12.19
C ALA A 84 -16.05 9.46 -11.55
N ASP A 85 -16.32 8.43 -12.36
CA ASP A 85 -16.54 7.06 -11.87
C ASP A 85 -15.25 6.42 -11.34
N VAL A 86 -14.09 6.71 -11.96
CA VAL A 86 -12.76 6.32 -11.44
C VAL A 86 -12.53 6.93 -10.06
N VAL A 87 -12.68 8.25 -9.93
CA VAL A 87 -12.49 8.97 -8.66
C VAL A 87 -13.44 8.42 -7.60
N LYS A 88 -14.73 8.28 -7.91
CA LYS A 88 -15.74 7.75 -6.98
C LYS A 88 -15.39 6.34 -6.49
N THR A 89 -14.92 5.48 -7.38
CA THR A 89 -14.54 4.10 -7.04
C THR A 89 -13.34 4.07 -6.11
N TYR A 90 -12.28 4.81 -6.45
CA TYR A 90 -11.00 4.68 -5.76
C TYR A 90 -10.84 5.58 -4.55
N ASP A 91 -11.50 6.73 -4.47
CA ASP A 91 -11.54 7.52 -3.23
C ASP A 91 -12.14 6.71 -2.06
N ALA A 92 -13.01 5.74 -2.34
CA ALA A 92 -13.53 4.81 -1.35
C ALA A 92 -12.58 3.63 -1.06
N ILE A 93 -11.94 3.06 -2.08
CA ILE A 93 -11.09 1.86 -1.96
C ILE A 93 -9.71 2.16 -1.37
N ILE A 94 -9.07 3.28 -1.74
CA ILE A 94 -7.71 3.63 -1.29
C ILE A 94 -7.57 3.61 0.25
N PRO A 95 -8.41 4.30 1.04
CA PRO A 95 -8.27 4.28 2.50
C PRO A 95 -8.48 2.88 3.09
N GLU A 96 -9.34 2.06 2.49
CA GLU A 96 -9.54 0.68 2.94
C GLU A 96 -8.32 -0.20 2.65
N LEU A 97 -7.64 -0.01 1.51
CA LEU A 97 -6.38 -0.68 1.20
C LEU A 97 -5.27 -0.29 2.17
N GLU A 98 -5.21 0.99 2.56
CA GLU A 98 -4.25 1.48 3.55
C GLU A 98 -4.51 0.90 4.93
N GLU A 99 -5.77 0.79 5.35
CA GLU A 99 -6.17 0.14 6.60
C GLU A 99 -5.82 -1.36 6.60
N LEU A 100 -6.15 -2.08 5.53
CA LEU A 100 -5.77 -3.48 5.37
C LEU A 100 -4.25 -3.66 5.38
N ALA A 101 -3.52 -2.80 4.67
CA ALA A 101 -2.07 -2.86 4.64
C ALA A 101 -1.47 -2.59 6.02
N ALA A 102 -2.01 -1.65 6.79
CA ALA A 102 -1.59 -1.43 8.18
C ALA A 102 -1.82 -2.68 9.04
N THR A 103 -3.00 -3.31 8.93
CA THR A 103 -3.34 -4.57 9.63
C THR A 103 -2.36 -5.69 9.30
N PHE A 104 -2.00 -5.86 8.02
CA PHE A 104 -1.08 -6.89 7.57
C PHE A 104 0.39 -6.45 7.50
N HIS A 105 0.72 -5.29 8.06
CA HIS A 105 2.07 -4.74 8.14
C HIS A 105 2.76 -4.56 6.78
N VAL A 106 1.97 -4.29 5.74
CA VAL A 106 2.45 -3.88 4.43
C VAL A 106 2.58 -2.36 4.42
N VAL A 107 3.78 -1.85 4.14
CA VAL A 107 4.03 -0.40 4.12
C VAL A 107 3.38 0.23 2.87
N LEU A 108 2.36 1.07 3.05
CA LEU A 108 1.76 1.90 1.99
C LEU A 108 1.75 3.38 2.40
N PRO A 109 1.90 4.33 1.44
CA PRO A 109 2.37 4.11 0.07
C PRO A 109 3.77 3.48 0.04
N SER A 110 4.11 2.82 -1.08
CA SER A 110 5.45 2.24 -1.24
C SER A 110 6.54 3.32 -1.13
N PRO A 111 7.56 3.14 -0.28
CA PRO A 111 8.66 4.09 -0.19
C PRO A 111 9.35 4.27 -1.54
N GLY A 112 9.61 5.51 -1.93
CA GLY A 112 10.26 5.84 -3.21
C GLY A 112 9.33 5.85 -4.42
N MET A 113 8.02 5.66 -4.22
CA MET A 113 7.04 5.92 -5.28
C MET A 113 7.15 7.35 -5.78
N PRO A 114 7.28 7.58 -7.09
CA PRO A 114 7.24 8.92 -7.63
C PRO A 114 5.89 9.57 -7.31
N ALA A 115 5.90 10.89 -7.10
CA ALA A 115 4.67 11.66 -7.12
C ALA A 115 3.98 11.49 -8.48
N PHE A 116 2.67 11.73 -8.54
CA PHE A 116 1.94 11.72 -9.80
C PHE A 116 2.63 12.64 -10.84
N VAL A 117 2.97 12.05 -11.98
CA VAL A 117 3.47 12.75 -13.15
C VAL A 117 2.55 12.39 -14.30
N LEU A 118 2.02 13.41 -14.98
CA LEU A 118 1.15 13.22 -16.11
C LEU A 118 1.91 12.49 -17.24
N PRO A 119 1.43 11.33 -17.72
CA PRO A 119 2.08 10.64 -18.84
C PRO A 119 2.12 11.50 -20.09
N ASP A 120 3.19 11.35 -20.88
CA ASP A 120 3.40 12.12 -22.10
C ASP A 120 2.22 12.02 -23.09
N GLN A 121 1.55 10.85 -23.14
CA GLN A 121 0.37 10.63 -23.98
C GLN A 121 -0.85 11.49 -23.60
N PHE A 122 -0.88 12.05 -22.38
CA PHE A 122 -1.95 12.92 -21.88
C PHE A 122 -1.53 14.39 -21.80
N LEU A 123 -0.30 14.72 -22.20
CA LEU A 123 0.12 16.10 -22.36
C LEU A 123 -0.60 16.69 -23.57
N ALA A 124 -1.55 17.57 -23.32
CA ALA A 124 -2.10 18.41 -24.38
C ALA A 124 -1.02 19.39 -24.85
N ASP A 125 -0.63 19.30 -26.13
CA ASP A 125 -0.07 20.49 -26.79
C ASP A 125 -1.15 21.59 -26.71
N SER A 126 -0.76 22.84 -26.50
CA SER A 126 -1.67 23.97 -26.32
C SER A 126 -2.71 24.16 -27.46
N LEU A 127 -2.50 23.47 -28.59
CA LEU A 127 -3.35 23.45 -29.77
C LEU A 127 -4.11 22.13 -30.00
N ALA A 128 -3.81 21.07 -29.24
CA ALA A 128 -4.42 19.75 -29.39
C ALA A 128 -5.61 19.58 -28.45
N SER A 129 -6.72 19.07 -28.98
CA SER A 129 -7.85 18.60 -28.18
C SER A 129 -7.45 17.36 -27.38
N PHE A 130 -7.97 17.22 -26.16
CA PHE A 130 -7.75 16.03 -25.34
C PHE A 130 -8.14 14.73 -26.08
N ASP A 131 -7.28 13.71 -26.04
CA ASP A 131 -7.55 12.42 -26.66
C ASP A 131 -8.40 11.53 -25.75
N ASN A 132 -9.71 11.62 -25.96
CA ASN A 132 -10.71 10.86 -25.19
C ASN A 132 -10.58 9.35 -25.38
N ALA A 133 -10.17 8.90 -26.57
CA ALA A 133 -10.05 7.48 -26.88
C ALA A 133 -8.82 6.88 -26.21
N ALA A 134 -7.69 7.60 -26.21
CA ALA A 134 -6.49 7.21 -25.46
C ALA A 134 -6.78 7.12 -23.97
N TYR A 135 -7.56 8.05 -23.41
CA TYR A 135 -7.94 8.00 -22.00
C TYR A 135 -8.83 6.79 -21.67
N ALA A 136 -9.88 6.54 -22.45
CA ALA A 136 -10.75 5.38 -22.23
C ALA A 136 -9.97 4.06 -22.34
N GLY A 137 -9.11 3.92 -23.35
CA GLY A 137 -8.27 2.74 -23.53
C GLY A 137 -7.25 2.54 -22.40
N HIS A 138 -6.68 3.63 -21.86
CA HIS A 138 -5.81 3.59 -20.69
C HIS A 138 -6.57 3.09 -19.45
N VAL A 139 -7.74 3.69 -19.16
CA VAL A 139 -8.56 3.26 -18.02
C VAL A 139 -8.93 1.78 -18.19
N GLN A 140 -9.37 1.35 -19.38
CA GLN A 140 -9.69 -0.05 -19.65
C GLN A 140 -8.51 -0.99 -19.33
N HIS A 141 -7.31 -0.66 -19.80
CA HIS A 141 -6.11 -1.45 -19.56
C HIS A 141 -5.77 -1.55 -18.06
N GLU A 142 -5.81 -0.44 -17.35
CA GLU A 142 -5.50 -0.39 -15.92
C GLU A 142 -6.56 -1.10 -15.07
N GLN A 143 -7.83 -0.95 -15.44
CA GLN A 143 -8.94 -1.65 -14.81
C GLN A 143 -8.89 -3.16 -15.02
N GLU A 144 -8.41 -3.64 -16.17
CA GLU A 144 -8.16 -5.05 -16.38
C GLU A 144 -7.12 -5.59 -15.40
N ALA A 145 -5.99 -4.88 -15.26
CA ALA A 145 -4.92 -5.26 -14.34
C ALA A 145 -5.41 -5.28 -12.88
N ILE A 146 -6.17 -4.26 -12.46
CA ILE A 146 -6.73 -4.17 -11.10
C ILE A 146 -7.76 -5.29 -10.87
N ARG A 147 -8.69 -5.50 -11.82
CA ARG A 147 -9.68 -6.58 -11.77
C ARG A 147 -9.00 -7.95 -11.59
N ALA A 148 -7.96 -8.23 -12.36
CA ALA A 148 -7.21 -9.48 -12.27
C ALA A 148 -6.58 -9.70 -10.88
N GLN A 149 -6.12 -8.63 -10.21
CA GLN A 149 -5.62 -8.71 -8.83
C GLN A 149 -6.75 -9.04 -7.84
N PHE A 150 -7.90 -8.38 -7.95
CA PHE A 150 -9.08 -8.70 -7.13
C PHE A 150 -9.58 -10.14 -7.35
N GLU A 151 -9.61 -10.61 -8.60
CA GLU A 151 -10.01 -11.98 -8.94
C GLU A 151 -9.02 -13.03 -8.40
N ARG A 152 -7.74 -12.71 -8.28
CA ARG A 152 -6.78 -13.61 -7.60
C ARG A 152 -6.99 -13.59 -6.10
N LEU A 153 -7.11 -12.40 -5.50
CA LEU A 153 -7.28 -12.26 -4.05
C LEU A 153 -8.60 -12.86 -3.54
N SER A 154 -9.65 -12.92 -4.37
CA SER A 154 -10.93 -13.56 -4.04
C SER A 154 -10.84 -15.06 -3.77
N ARG A 155 -9.69 -15.69 -4.05
CA ARG A 155 -9.36 -17.09 -3.71
C ARG A 155 -8.23 -17.23 -2.69
N ASN A 156 -7.78 -16.13 -2.10
CA ASN A 156 -6.65 -16.12 -1.18
C ASN A 156 -6.94 -16.92 0.11
N THR A 157 -5.87 -17.37 0.77
CA THR A 157 -5.95 -18.16 2.01
C THR A 157 -6.34 -17.31 3.22
N ILE A 158 -6.02 -16.01 3.20
CA ILE A 158 -6.36 -15.05 4.25
C ILE A 158 -7.83 -14.64 4.09
N SER A 159 -8.69 -15.06 5.02
CA SER A 159 -10.14 -14.91 4.89
C SER A 159 -10.61 -13.46 4.81
N GLU A 160 -10.00 -12.57 5.57
CA GLU A 160 -10.34 -11.13 5.58
C GLU A 160 -10.10 -10.49 4.21
N LEU A 161 -8.91 -10.71 3.63
CA LEU A 161 -8.56 -10.22 2.29
C LEU A 161 -9.44 -10.86 1.21
N ARG A 162 -9.74 -12.15 1.36
CA ARG A 162 -10.67 -12.83 0.46
C ARG A 162 -12.06 -12.21 0.49
N VAL A 163 -12.61 -11.92 1.67
CA VAL A 163 -13.92 -11.28 1.84
C VAL A 163 -13.89 -9.89 1.22
N TYR A 164 -12.89 -9.08 1.56
CA TYR A 164 -12.70 -7.76 0.99
C TYR A 164 -12.70 -7.79 -0.55
N ALA A 165 -11.92 -8.70 -1.14
CA ALA A 165 -11.85 -8.81 -2.59
C ALA A 165 -13.20 -9.15 -3.22
N ASN A 166 -13.96 -10.09 -2.63
CA ASN A 166 -15.28 -10.46 -3.14
C ASN A 166 -16.30 -9.31 -3.01
N GLU A 167 -16.19 -8.48 -1.97
CA GLU A 167 -17.08 -7.32 -1.77
C GLU A 167 -16.80 -6.18 -2.76
N LYS A 168 -15.54 -5.92 -3.09
CA LYS A 168 -15.15 -4.79 -3.95
C LYS A 168 -15.05 -5.13 -5.44
N LEU A 169 -14.84 -6.40 -5.79
CA LEU A 169 -14.72 -6.85 -7.17
C LEU A 169 -15.90 -6.40 -8.07
N PRO A 170 -17.18 -6.39 -7.63
CA PRO A 170 -18.28 -5.89 -8.47
C PRO A 170 -18.13 -4.43 -8.90
N ALA A 171 -17.62 -3.55 -8.02
CA ALA A 171 -17.41 -2.15 -8.35
C ALA A 171 -16.30 -1.99 -9.40
N VAL A 172 -15.20 -2.73 -9.24
CA VAL A 172 -14.07 -2.75 -10.20
C VAL A 172 -14.53 -3.28 -11.57
N LYS A 173 -15.33 -4.35 -11.59
CA LYS A 173 -15.91 -4.89 -12.83
C LYS A 173 -16.83 -3.89 -13.53
N THR A 174 -17.63 -3.15 -12.76
CA THR A 174 -18.51 -2.11 -13.29
C THR A 174 -17.69 -1.00 -13.95
N LEU A 175 -16.60 -0.56 -13.32
CA LEU A 175 -15.71 0.46 -13.86
C LEU A 175 -14.97 -0.04 -15.12
N PHE A 176 -14.49 -1.29 -15.12
CA PHE A 176 -13.89 -1.92 -16.30
C PHE A 176 -14.86 -1.94 -17.49
N ALA A 177 -16.12 -2.31 -17.27
CA ALA A 177 -17.15 -2.30 -18.31
C ALA A 177 -17.47 -0.88 -18.80
N ALA A 178 -17.52 0.11 -17.90
CA ALA A 178 -17.73 1.50 -18.26
C ALA A 178 -16.61 2.07 -19.15
N ALA A 179 -15.39 1.55 -19.01
CA ALA A 179 -14.25 1.87 -19.87
C ALA A 179 -14.25 1.12 -21.21
N GLY A 180 -15.24 0.27 -21.49
CA GLY A 180 -15.34 -0.52 -22.71
C GLY A 180 -14.73 -1.93 -22.61
N GLY A 181 -14.40 -2.39 -21.40
CA GLY A 181 -13.96 -3.75 -21.15
C GLY A 181 -15.09 -4.77 -21.29
N GLU A 182 -14.82 -5.89 -21.95
CA GLU A 182 -15.73 -7.05 -22.01
C GLU A 182 -15.29 -8.10 -20.99
N GLU A 183 -16.25 -8.76 -20.32
CA GLU A 183 -15.90 -9.93 -19.50
C GLU A 183 -15.39 -11.04 -20.42
N ASP A 184 -14.18 -11.53 -20.17
CA ASP A 184 -13.62 -12.65 -20.91
C ASP A 184 -14.46 -13.90 -20.61
N HIS A 185 -15.38 -14.22 -21.51
CA HIS A 185 -16.16 -15.45 -21.50
C HIS A 185 -15.28 -16.62 -21.98
N GLY A 186 -14.22 -16.90 -21.23
CA GLY A 186 -13.41 -18.11 -21.34
C GLY A 186 -12.98 -18.50 -22.75
N ALA A 187 -11.97 -17.83 -23.29
CA ALA A 187 -11.15 -18.44 -24.33
C ALA A 187 -10.34 -19.60 -23.70
N HIS A 188 -10.93 -20.80 -23.74
CA HIS A 188 -10.23 -22.06 -23.47
C HIS A 188 -9.10 -22.27 -24.49
N HIS A 189 -7.86 -22.28 -24.02
CA HIS A 189 -6.74 -22.98 -24.66
C HIS A 189 -5.99 -23.81 -23.61
#